data_AF-A0A1I3C4H8-F1
#
_entry.id   AF-A0A1I3C4H8-F1
#
_cell.length_a   1.000
_cell.length_b   1.000
_cell.length_c   1.000
_cell.angle_alpha   90.00
_cell.angle_beta   90.00
_cell.angle_gamma   90.00
#
_symmetry.space_group_name_H-M   'P 1'
#
loop_
_entity.id
_entity.type
_entity.pdbx_description
1 polymer ?
#
loop_
_entity_poly.entity_id
_entity_poly.type
_entity_poly.pdbx_seq_one_letter_code
_entity_poly.pdbx_strand_id
1 'polypeptide(L)'
;MPDLKLNGPLDLNGSLNLVADSGGKVLVNGVQALVEGAEGLAPAPVALPPPPASPADPGQNVEVVTSLGKTVKADGTALVTTGMVLQGTNSSTWPGMVLPSTQNTGPAAVKANGLPINVLGDRATIFPNGAAVSIDQASGQ
;
A
#
# COMPACT_ATOMS: atom_id res chain seq x y z
N MET A 1 -10.15 -15.65 -15.71
CA MET A 1 -10.18 -14.18 -15.83
C MET A 1 -8.73 -13.76 -16.00
N PRO A 2 -8.34 -13.18 -17.15
CA PRO A 2 -6.95 -12.83 -17.39
C PRO A 2 -6.53 -11.59 -16.59
N ASP A 3 -5.38 -11.68 -15.94
CA ASP A 3 -4.74 -10.56 -15.26
C ASP A 3 -4.09 -9.60 -16.25
N LEU A 4 -4.07 -8.31 -15.90
CA LEU A 4 -3.28 -7.30 -16.60
C LEU A 4 -1.84 -7.34 -16.10
N LYS A 5 -0.90 -7.72 -16.97
CA LYS A 5 0.53 -7.87 -16.62
C LYS A 5 1.34 -6.68 -17.09
N LEU A 6 1.92 -5.95 -16.15
CA LEU A 6 2.86 -4.85 -16.36
C LEU A 6 4.27 -5.36 -16.06
N ASN A 7 5.18 -5.26 -17.02
CA ASN A 7 6.55 -5.77 -16.87
C ASN A 7 7.58 -4.81 -17.45
N GLY A 8 8.77 -4.82 -16.85
CA GLY A 8 9.94 -4.10 -17.36
C GLY A 8 9.85 -2.58 -17.15
N PRO A 9 10.75 -1.81 -17.79
CA PRO A 9 10.83 -0.36 -17.61
C PRO A 9 9.59 0.32 -18.23
N LEU A 10 8.59 0.55 -17.40
CA LEU A 10 7.30 1.14 -17.79
C LEU A 10 6.94 2.24 -16.80
N ASP A 11 6.53 3.40 -17.28
CA ASP A 11 6.05 4.49 -16.44
C ASP A 11 4.67 4.95 -16.90
N LEU A 12 3.67 4.65 -16.08
CA LEU A 12 2.28 5.02 -16.27
C LEU A 12 2.11 6.48 -15.85
N ASN A 13 1.98 7.37 -16.83
CA ASN A 13 1.93 8.81 -16.61
C ASN A 13 0.52 9.38 -16.80
N GLY A 14 0.16 10.34 -15.93
CA GLY A 14 -1.11 11.06 -16.00
C GLY A 14 -2.24 10.34 -15.26
N SER A 15 -3.47 10.53 -15.74
CA SER A 15 -4.66 9.91 -15.15
C SER A 15 -5.07 8.69 -15.96
N LEU A 16 -4.86 7.51 -15.39
CA LEU A 16 -5.08 6.22 -16.05
C LEU A 16 -5.94 5.34 -15.16
N ASN A 17 -6.92 4.66 -15.75
CA ASN A 17 -7.66 3.59 -15.09
C ASN A 17 -7.36 2.27 -15.81
N LEU A 18 -6.61 1.41 -15.14
CA LEU A 18 -6.28 0.07 -15.60
C LEU A 18 -7.44 -0.86 -15.29
N VAL A 19 -8.03 -1.42 -16.33
CA VAL A 19 -9.15 -2.35 -16.21
C VAL A 19 -8.66 -3.70 -16.72
N ALA A 20 -8.63 -4.68 -15.82
CA ALA A 20 -8.50 -6.09 -16.21
C ALA A 20 -9.90 -6.65 -16.54
N ASP A 21 -9.95 -7.80 -17.19
CA ASP A 21 -11.23 -8.50 -17.37
C ASP A 21 -11.86 -8.79 -16.00
N SER A 22 -13.19 -8.83 -15.91
CA SER A 22 -13.94 -8.98 -14.64
C SER A 22 -13.30 -10.01 -13.70
N GLY A 23 -12.74 -9.54 -12.57
CA GLY A 23 -12.06 -10.33 -11.54
C GLY A 23 -10.58 -10.68 -11.79
N GLY A 24 -9.96 -10.12 -12.83
CA GLY A 24 -8.53 -10.17 -13.07
C GLY A 24 -7.79 -9.06 -12.31
N LYS A 25 -6.53 -9.32 -11.94
CA LYS A 25 -5.73 -8.41 -11.11
C LYS A 25 -4.73 -7.62 -11.95
N VAL A 26 -4.21 -6.53 -11.38
CA VAL A 26 -3.03 -5.87 -11.95
C VAL A 26 -1.78 -6.51 -11.33
N LEU A 27 -0.95 -7.12 -12.19
CA LEU A 27 0.32 -7.73 -11.80
C LEU A 27 1.48 -6.87 -12.27
N VAL A 28 2.37 -6.49 -11.36
CA VAL A 28 3.63 -5.81 -11.62
C VAL A 28 4.76 -6.82 -11.47
N ASN A 29 5.49 -7.08 -12.56
CA ASN A 29 6.56 -8.09 -12.60
C ASN A 29 6.12 -9.47 -12.07
N GLY A 30 4.85 -9.82 -12.29
CA GLY A 30 4.25 -11.08 -11.83
C GLY A 30 3.70 -11.08 -10.40
N VAL A 31 3.82 -9.98 -9.64
CA VAL A 31 3.28 -9.84 -8.28
C VAL A 31 2.09 -8.89 -8.28
N GLN A 32 1.04 -9.17 -7.50
CA GLN A 32 -0.13 -8.31 -7.43
C GLN A 32 0.25 -6.91 -6.93
N ALA A 33 -0.17 -5.88 -7.68
CA ALA A 33 0.00 -4.49 -7.30
C ALA A 33 -0.89 -4.15 -6.10
N LEU A 34 -0.38 -3.35 -5.16
CA LEU A 34 -1.18 -2.83 -4.07
C LEU A 34 -2.06 -1.67 -4.55
N VAL A 35 -3.22 -1.52 -3.91
CA VAL A 35 -4.20 -0.44 -4.11
C VAL A 35 -4.53 0.21 -2.78
N GLU A 36 -5.03 1.45 -2.80
CA GLU A 36 -5.61 2.08 -1.62
C GLU A 36 -6.68 1.15 -1.01
N GLY A 37 -6.68 1.05 0.32
CA GLY A 37 -7.43 0.04 1.08
C GLY A 37 -6.68 -1.26 1.31
N ALA A 38 -5.49 -1.48 0.72
CA ALA A 38 -4.68 -2.66 1.01
C ALA A 38 -4.29 -2.72 2.50
N GLU A 39 -4.29 -3.93 3.06
CA GLU A 39 -4.19 -4.14 4.50
C GLU A 39 -2.95 -4.93 4.94
N GLY A 40 -2.55 -4.69 6.18
CA GLY A 40 -1.50 -5.41 6.89
C GLY A 40 -1.80 -5.52 8.39
N LEU A 41 -0.96 -6.26 9.11
CA LEU A 41 -1.09 -6.44 10.56
C LEU A 41 0.17 -5.95 11.28
N ALA A 42 0.02 -4.88 12.06
CA ALA A 42 1.05 -4.32 12.91
C ALA A 42 0.97 -4.88 14.34
N PRO A 43 2.09 -4.95 15.07
CA PRO A 43 2.02 -5.13 16.51
C PRO A 43 1.29 -3.97 17.18
N ALA A 44 0.72 -4.21 18.36
CA ALA A 44 0.12 -3.15 19.17
C ALA A 44 1.18 -2.04 19.45
N PRO A 45 0.83 -0.75 19.36
CA PRO A 45 1.77 0.33 19.65
C PRO A 45 2.26 0.26 21.09
N VAL A 46 3.58 0.35 21.29
CA VAL A 46 4.19 0.39 22.63
C VAL A 46 4.15 1.83 23.13
N ALA A 47 3.46 2.07 24.25
CA ALA A 47 3.42 3.39 24.87
C ALA A 47 4.80 3.76 25.44
N LEU A 48 5.24 5.00 25.20
CA LEU A 48 6.30 5.63 25.99
C LEU A 48 5.81 5.74 27.47
N PRO A 49 6.69 5.60 28.49
CA PRO A 49 6.29 5.44 29.91
C PRO A 49 5.52 6.68 30.50
N PRO A 50 4.69 6.55 31.58
CA PRO A 50 3.27 7.05 31.65
C PRO A 50 2.98 8.27 32.59
N PRO A 51 1.70 8.77 32.84
CA PRO A 51 0.33 8.45 32.32
C PRO A 51 -0.52 9.68 31.82
N PRO A 52 -1.62 9.58 30.99
CA PRO A 52 -2.84 8.78 31.23
C PRO A 52 -3.52 8.10 30.01
N ALA A 53 -4.44 7.17 30.34
CA ALA A 53 -5.29 6.33 29.51
C ALA A 53 -4.59 5.39 28.51
N SER A 54 -4.93 4.11 28.58
CA SER A 54 -4.69 3.15 27.50
C SER A 54 -5.16 3.76 26.17
N PRO A 55 -4.44 3.57 25.05
CA PRO A 55 -4.94 3.99 23.75
C PRO A 55 -6.38 3.49 23.54
N ALA A 56 -7.28 4.38 23.13
CA ALA A 56 -8.67 4.03 22.87
C ALA A 56 -8.81 2.97 21.76
N ASP A 57 -7.77 2.80 20.93
CA ASP A 57 -7.73 1.85 19.83
C ASP A 57 -6.30 1.26 19.67
N PRO A 58 -6.04 0.05 20.18
CA PRO A 58 -4.79 -0.67 19.95
C PRO A 58 -4.71 -1.32 18.56
N GLY A 59 -5.73 -1.13 17.71
CA GLY A 59 -6.00 -1.88 16.48
C GLY A 59 -4.74 -2.23 15.70
N GLN A 60 -4.58 -3.51 15.41
CA GLN A 60 -3.42 -4.05 14.69
C GLN A 60 -3.57 -3.89 13.18
N ASN A 61 -4.78 -3.60 12.71
CA ASN A 61 -5.08 -3.46 11.30
C ASN A 61 -4.41 -2.20 10.77
N VAL A 62 -3.64 -2.36 9.70
CA VAL A 62 -3.02 -1.27 8.95
C VAL A 62 -3.69 -1.21 7.60
N GLU A 63 -4.07 -0.03 7.15
CA GLU A 63 -4.68 0.20 5.84
C GLU A 63 -3.92 1.28 5.10
N VAL A 64 -3.69 1.09 3.79
CA VAL A 64 -3.15 2.13 2.91
C VAL A 64 -4.25 3.13 2.56
N VAL A 65 -4.19 4.33 3.13
CA VAL A 65 -5.26 5.33 2.96
C VAL A 65 -4.98 6.37 1.88
N THR A 66 -3.71 6.57 1.50
CA THR A 66 -3.41 7.41 0.33
C THR A 66 -2.12 7.01 -0.36
N SER A 67 -2.13 7.07 -1.69
CA SER A 67 -0.97 6.91 -2.55
C SER A 67 -0.53 8.26 -3.12
N LEU A 68 0.78 8.49 -3.25
CA LEU A 68 1.29 9.68 -3.93
C LEU A 68 1.10 9.61 -5.46
N GLY A 69 1.04 8.41 -6.03
CA GLY A 69 0.78 8.15 -7.46
C GLY A 69 -0.71 8.01 -7.84
N LYS A 70 -1.65 8.43 -6.97
CA LYS A 70 -3.09 8.10 -7.00
C LYS A 70 -3.89 8.38 -8.30
N THR A 71 -3.30 9.05 -9.29
CA THR A 71 -3.96 9.27 -10.58
C THR A 71 -3.93 8.03 -11.48
N VAL A 72 -3.05 7.06 -11.19
CA VAL A 72 -3.05 5.74 -11.82
C VAL A 72 -3.83 4.79 -10.93
N LYS A 73 -4.83 4.14 -11.51
CA LYS A 73 -5.82 3.33 -10.79
C LYS A 73 -5.91 1.92 -11.36
N ALA A 74 -6.27 0.95 -10.53
CA ALA A 74 -6.75 -0.37 -10.92
C ALA A 74 -8.22 -0.47 -10.52
N ASP A 75 -9.10 -0.71 -11.50
CA ASP A 75 -10.55 -0.78 -11.32
C ASP A 75 -11.14 0.38 -10.48
N GLY A 76 -10.70 1.61 -10.78
CA GLY A 76 -11.15 2.82 -10.10
C GLY A 76 -10.45 3.15 -8.77
N THR A 77 -9.70 2.20 -8.21
CA THR A 77 -8.95 2.34 -6.95
C THR A 77 -7.49 2.69 -7.23
N ALA A 78 -6.93 3.67 -6.52
CA ALA A 78 -5.56 4.14 -6.78
C ALA A 78 -4.52 3.06 -6.52
N LEU A 79 -3.59 2.86 -7.46
CA LEU A 79 -2.40 2.03 -7.23
C LEU A 79 -1.52 2.66 -6.15
N VAL A 80 -0.97 1.84 -5.28
CA VAL A 80 -0.09 2.28 -4.20
C VAL A 80 1.31 2.45 -4.74
N THR A 81 1.86 3.64 -4.53
CA THR A 81 3.29 3.92 -4.51
C THR A 81 3.67 4.22 -3.06
N THR A 82 4.78 4.91 -2.80
CA THR A 82 4.95 5.60 -1.51
C THR A 82 3.67 6.39 -1.18
N GLY A 83 3.26 6.37 0.09
CA GLY A 83 1.94 6.84 0.50
C GLY A 83 1.75 6.76 2.02
N MET A 84 0.56 7.06 2.52
CA MET A 84 0.24 6.99 3.96
C MET A 84 -0.48 5.70 4.28
N VAL A 85 -0.12 5.11 5.41
CA VAL A 85 -0.94 4.08 6.05
C VAL A 85 -1.46 4.60 7.38
N LEU A 86 -2.55 4.01 7.84
CA LEU A 86 -3.04 4.22 9.19
C LEU A 86 -3.22 2.89 9.89
N GLN A 87 -2.85 2.82 11.16
CA GLN A 87 -3.09 1.68 12.04
C GLN A 87 -4.25 1.98 13.00
N GLY A 88 -5.24 1.09 13.11
CA GLY A 88 -6.37 1.19 14.05
C GLY A 88 -7.60 0.39 13.62
N THR A 89 -8.60 0.26 14.51
CA THR A 89 -9.83 -0.51 14.29
C THR A 89 -11.05 0.36 13.92
N ASN A 90 -11.16 1.60 14.43
CA ASN A 90 -12.37 2.43 14.26
C ASN A 90 -12.13 3.92 13.97
N SER A 91 -10.88 4.36 13.85
CA SER A 91 -10.55 5.75 13.44
C SER A 91 -9.17 5.87 12.80
N SER A 92 -8.49 4.75 12.54
CA SER A 92 -7.20 4.75 11.84
C SER A 92 -6.21 5.71 12.52
N THR A 93 -6.01 5.48 13.82
CA THR A 93 -5.46 6.42 14.80
C THR A 93 -3.98 6.73 14.62
N TRP A 94 -3.20 5.76 14.13
CA TRP A 94 -1.74 5.84 14.15
C TRP A 94 -1.18 6.01 12.75
N PRO A 95 -0.56 7.16 12.44
CA PRO A 95 -0.04 7.41 11.11
C PRO A 95 1.22 6.61 10.84
N GLY A 96 1.36 6.21 9.58
CA GLY A 96 2.55 5.60 9.04
C GLY A 96 2.71 5.92 7.56
N MET A 97 3.71 5.31 6.95
CA MET A 97 4.03 5.51 5.53
C MET A 97 4.38 4.19 4.86
N VAL A 98 3.85 3.96 3.66
CA VAL A 98 4.28 2.88 2.77
C VAL A 98 5.71 3.16 2.36
N LEU A 99 6.59 2.18 2.58
CA LEU A 99 7.99 2.28 2.18
C LEU A 99 8.11 2.00 0.67
N PRO A 100 9.16 2.52 0.01
CA PRO A 100 9.44 2.20 -1.38
C PRO A 100 9.45 0.68 -1.60
N SER A 101 8.89 0.25 -2.73
CA SER A 101 8.84 -1.17 -3.06
C SER A 101 10.23 -1.78 -3.02
N THR A 102 10.35 -2.98 -2.46
CA THR A 102 11.61 -3.75 -2.48
C THR A 102 11.62 -4.78 -3.62
N GLN A 103 10.45 -5.14 -4.13
CA GLN A 103 10.26 -6.11 -5.20
C GLN A 103 10.17 -5.46 -6.59
N ASN A 104 9.77 -4.18 -6.66
CA ASN A 104 9.69 -3.40 -7.89
C ASN A 104 10.67 -2.22 -7.84
N THR A 105 11.95 -2.49 -8.13
CA THR A 105 13.05 -1.53 -7.93
C THR A 105 13.92 -1.31 -9.17
N GLY A 106 14.73 -0.25 -9.11
CA GLY A 106 15.78 0.01 -10.08
C GLY A 106 15.29 0.53 -11.43
N PRO A 107 16.14 0.44 -12.48
CA PRO A 107 15.85 1.00 -13.79
C PRO A 107 14.74 0.26 -14.55
N ALA A 108 14.42 -0.98 -14.15
CA ALA A 108 13.37 -1.81 -14.73
C ALA A 108 12.05 -1.76 -13.93
N ALA A 109 11.93 -0.85 -12.97
CA ALA A 109 10.72 -0.73 -12.16
C ALA A 109 9.53 -0.24 -13.01
N VAL A 110 8.36 -0.80 -12.74
CA VAL A 110 7.08 -0.27 -13.22
C VAL A 110 6.66 0.87 -12.32
N LYS A 111 6.37 2.03 -12.89
CA LYS A 111 6.14 3.27 -12.16
C LYS A 111 4.75 3.83 -12.44
N ALA A 112 4.23 4.58 -11.48
CA ALA A 112 3.10 5.47 -11.63
C ALA A 112 3.58 6.89 -11.36
N ASN A 113 3.54 7.75 -12.37
CA ASN A 113 4.05 9.12 -12.34
C ASN A 113 5.49 9.21 -11.80
N GLY A 114 6.38 8.33 -12.29
CA GLY A 114 7.79 8.30 -11.88
C GLY A 114 8.07 7.65 -10.53
N LEU A 115 7.05 7.24 -9.76
CA LEU A 115 7.21 6.53 -8.49
C LEU A 115 6.99 5.03 -8.68
N PRO A 116 7.87 4.14 -8.15
CA PRO A 116 7.66 2.70 -8.23
C PRO A 116 6.33 2.28 -7.57
N ILE A 117 5.57 1.45 -8.27
CA ILE A 117 4.34 0.85 -7.74
C ILE A 117 4.72 -0.20 -6.69
N ASN A 118 4.07 -0.14 -5.52
CA ASN A 118 4.19 -1.16 -4.49
C ASN A 118 3.37 -2.40 -4.85
N VAL A 119 3.88 -3.55 -4.42
CA VAL A 119 3.29 -4.86 -4.67
C VAL A 119 3.10 -5.62 -3.36
N LEU A 120 2.30 -6.68 -3.41
CA LEU A 120 1.99 -7.52 -2.24
C LEU A 120 3.27 -7.95 -1.50
N GLY A 121 3.27 -7.79 -0.17
CA GLY A 121 4.43 -8.07 0.68
C GLY A 121 5.41 -6.91 0.83
N ASP A 122 5.19 -5.78 0.15
CA ASP A 122 5.90 -4.54 0.49
C ASP A 122 5.48 -4.03 1.87
N ARG A 123 6.30 -3.15 2.43
CA ARG A 123 6.23 -2.79 3.84
C ARG A 123 5.80 -1.35 4.05
N ALA A 124 5.17 -1.09 5.18
CA ALA A 124 4.94 0.24 5.72
C ALA A 124 5.67 0.39 7.06
N THR A 125 5.91 1.62 7.49
CA THR A 125 6.39 1.94 8.84
C THR A 125 5.33 2.72 9.59
N ILE A 126 5.10 2.36 10.85
CA ILE A 126 4.18 3.09 11.73
C ILE A 126 5.00 4.05 12.59
N PHE A 127 4.72 5.36 12.50
CA PHE A 127 5.60 6.37 13.09
C PHE A 127 5.67 6.31 14.62
N PRO A 128 4.56 6.13 15.36
CA PRO A 128 4.61 6.11 16.82
C PRO A 128 5.48 5.02 17.45
N ASN A 129 5.57 3.85 16.84
CA ASN A 129 6.30 2.69 17.38
C ASN A 129 7.49 2.24 16.52
N GLY A 130 7.68 2.85 15.34
CA GLY A 130 8.70 2.47 14.37
C GLY A 130 8.50 1.06 13.78
N ALA A 131 7.33 0.45 13.98
CA ALA A 131 7.08 -0.91 13.55
C ALA A 131 7.01 -0.98 12.02
N ALA A 132 7.72 -1.95 11.45
CA ALA A 132 7.70 -2.21 10.02
C ALA A 132 6.73 -3.36 9.71
N VAL A 133 5.66 -3.04 9.01
CA VAL A 133 4.46 -3.86 8.78
C VAL A 133 4.44 -4.32 7.33
N SER A 134 4.19 -5.60 7.07
CA SER A 134 3.97 -6.09 5.71
C SER A 134 2.51 -5.85 5.29
N ILE A 135 2.32 -5.37 4.07
CA ILE A 135 1.00 -5.18 3.45
C ILE A 135 0.71 -6.41 2.59
N ASP A 136 0.11 -7.41 3.22
CA ASP A 136 -0.04 -8.76 2.70
C ASP A 136 -1.45 -9.07 2.19
N GLN A 137 -2.34 -8.07 2.24
CA GLN A 137 -3.68 -8.16 1.66
C GLN A 137 -3.88 -7.02 0.66
N ALA A 138 -3.90 -7.35 -0.63
CA ALA A 138 -4.33 -6.39 -1.64
C ALA A 138 -5.86 -6.21 -1.54
N SER A 139 -6.33 -4.97 -1.39
CA SER A 139 -7.78 -4.70 -1.44
C SER A 139 -8.34 -5.01 -2.82
N GLY A 140 -9.67 -5.23 -2.86
CA GLY A 140 -10.40 -5.73 -4.03
C GLY A 140 -9.96 -5.10 -5.35
N GLN A 141 -9.30 -5.94 -6.15
CA GLN A 141 -9.04 -5.79 -7.59
C GLN A 141 -9.56 -7.06 -8.26
#